data_AF-A0A1I6IN53-F1
#
_entry.id   AF-A0A1I6IN53-F1
#
_cell.length_a   1.000
_cell.length_b   1.000
_cell.length_c   1.000
_cell.angle_alpha   90.00
_cell.angle_beta   90.00
_cell.angle_gamma   90.00
#
_symmetry.space_group_name_H-M   'P 1'
#
loop_
_entity.id
_entity.type
_entity.pdbx_description
1 polymer ?
#
loop_
_entity_poly.entity_id
_entity_poly.type
_entity_poly.pdbx_seq_one_letter_code
_entity_poly.pdbx_strand_id
1 'polypeptide(L)'
;MLPKMEKEEKSKTRNILKLSDPLICAWPDHSFLTSLILNMNTGYDWIMNMYVQTYGSYFKVGDYVEETKLDHYPFANQNIKAGMTDVCPFVNRYLIPRDDIIRTKYRVLFDFVKEFIDKEYYITITLDRISLIGIRIHTFTKEEYDGPPYFLHAVNIYGYDLEKGVVYCTDNFEKGRYISKEIRIEDLNYSFSEVPLPDFISEFEQQVKVYRNYPYCEWKFDKVLLIGLLKDYLEPRKNIDYLYNFVITPFKDTTNIGKFGIESYDLLVTYLQEFIDGKRSFLNVKDSFIDKRAFSYLKDHKRLMRLRVEYLMKNEMIEKDDNFLNQFIELEKKADILLNLCIKADLAKSKKYVEKTLLALDNFRNQDERLIRELLDKLKENKKM
;
A
#
# COMPACT_ATOMS: atom_id res chain seq x y z
N MET A 1 39.18 -30.98 6.02
CA MET A 1 38.80 -31.13 4.61
C MET A 1 37.28 -31.32 4.57
N LEU A 2 36.53 -30.27 4.26
CA LEU A 2 35.08 -30.37 4.03
C LEU A 2 34.85 -30.78 2.58
N PRO A 3 33.90 -31.68 2.26
CA PRO A 3 33.68 -32.11 0.89
C PRO A 3 33.03 -30.99 0.08
N LYS A 4 33.62 -30.66 -1.08
CA LYS A 4 32.94 -29.91 -2.14
C LYS A 4 31.75 -30.73 -2.63
N MET A 5 30.54 -30.30 -2.30
CA MET A 5 29.34 -30.69 -3.04
C MET A 5 29.03 -29.61 -4.07
N GLU A 6 29.73 -29.65 -5.20
CA GLU A 6 29.23 -29.02 -6.43
C GLU A 6 28.19 -29.97 -7.03
N LYS A 7 26.92 -29.80 -6.64
CA LYS A 7 25.82 -30.25 -7.47
C LYS A 7 25.61 -29.19 -8.55
N GLU A 8 25.92 -29.52 -9.80
CA GLU A 8 25.47 -28.75 -10.96
C GLU A 8 23.93 -28.71 -10.93
N GLU A 9 23.39 -27.63 -10.40
CA GLU A 9 21.96 -27.35 -10.43
C GLU A 9 21.58 -27.04 -11.88
N LYS A 10 20.81 -27.91 -12.53
CA LYS A 10 20.27 -27.60 -13.87
C LYS A 10 19.55 -26.26 -13.80
N SER A 11 20.01 -25.29 -14.59
CA SER A 11 19.39 -23.96 -14.65
C SER A 11 17.91 -24.10 -14.97
N LYS A 12 17.05 -23.69 -14.02
CA LYS A 12 15.59 -23.66 -14.22
C LYS A 12 15.27 -22.74 -15.40
N THR A 13 14.48 -23.24 -16.36
CA THR A 13 14.00 -22.45 -17.52
C THR A 13 12.79 -21.60 -17.17
N ARG A 14 12.08 -21.94 -16.11
CA ARG A 14 10.92 -21.22 -15.59
C ARG A 14 10.83 -21.40 -14.08
N ASN A 15 10.50 -20.34 -13.36
CA ASN A 15 10.24 -20.40 -11.94
C ASN A 15 9.25 -19.29 -11.55
N ILE A 16 8.11 -19.66 -10.97
CA ILE A 16 7.06 -18.74 -10.55
C ILE A 16 6.69 -19.07 -9.12
N LEU A 17 6.97 -18.13 -8.21
CA LEU A 17 6.62 -18.25 -6.81
C LEU A 17 5.13 -18.06 -6.61
N LYS A 18 4.57 -18.75 -5.62
CA LYS A 18 3.13 -18.67 -5.32
C LYS A 18 2.76 -17.28 -4.80
N LEU A 19 1.70 -16.70 -5.33
CA LEU A 19 1.15 -15.43 -4.88
C LEU A 19 -0.39 -15.56 -4.86
N SER A 20 -1.04 -15.21 -3.75
CA SER A 20 -2.51 -15.20 -3.68
C SER A 20 -3.08 -13.92 -4.29
N ASP A 21 -4.38 -13.92 -4.60
CA ASP A 21 -5.08 -12.66 -4.86
C ASP A 21 -5.08 -11.77 -3.61
N PRO A 22 -4.80 -10.47 -3.74
CA PRO A 22 -4.77 -9.56 -2.61
C PRO A 22 -6.17 -9.29 -2.05
N LEU A 23 -6.25 -9.03 -0.74
CA LEU A 23 -7.50 -8.57 -0.11
C LEU A 23 -7.78 -7.08 -0.35
N ILE A 24 -6.73 -6.29 -0.59
CA ILE A 24 -6.73 -4.83 -0.72
C ILE A 24 -5.80 -4.41 -1.87
N CYS A 25 -6.15 -3.36 -2.62
CA CYS A 25 -5.56 -3.02 -3.92
C CYS A 25 -5.13 -1.54 -4.08
N ALA A 26 -5.31 -0.70 -3.06
CA ALA A 26 -5.05 0.74 -3.12
C ALA A 26 -3.54 1.06 -3.13
N TRP A 27 -2.76 0.31 -2.35
CA TRP A 27 -1.31 0.51 -2.23
C TRP A 27 -0.56 -0.79 -2.57
N PRO A 28 0.37 -0.76 -3.55
CA PRO A 28 1.03 -1.97 -4.04
C PRO A 28 1.75 -2.77 -2.94
N ASP A 29 2.40 -2.10 -2.00
CA ASP A 29 3.14 -2.73 -0.90
C ASP A 29 2.22 -3.56 0.01
N HIS A 30 1.03 -3.05 0.32
CA HIS A 30 0.05 -3.75 1.14
C HIS A 30 -0.66 -4.86 0.36
N SER A 31 -0.98 -4.62 -0.91
CA SER A 31 -1.50 -5.64 -1.82
C SER A 31 -0.52 -6.81 -1.93
N PHE A 32 0.76 -6.51 -2.09
CA PHE A 32 1.80 -7.52 -2.20
C PHE A 32 1.97 -8.29 -0.90
N LEU A 33 2.10 -7.60 0.25
CA LEU A 33 2.23 -8.27 1.54
C LEU A 33 1.05 -9.20 1.85
N THR A 34 -0.19 -8.75 1.64
CA THR A 34 -1.36 -9.62 1.84
C THR A 34 -1.34 -10.82 0.90
N SER A 35 -0.94 -10.63 -0.36
CA SER A 35 -0.80 -11.72 -1.34
C SER A 35 0.25 -12.77 -0.95
N LEU A 36 1.36 -12.33 -0.33
CA LEU A 36 2.41 -13.23 0.17
C LEU A 36 1.89 -14.11 1.31
N ILE A 37 1.22 -13.51 2.30
CA ILE A 37 0.92 -14.19 3.56
C ILE A 37 -0.40 -14.93 3.58
N LEU A 38 -1.32 -14.68 2.65
CA LEU A 38 -2.58 -15.44 2.53
C LEU A 38 -2.37 -16.93 2.21
N ASN A 39 -1.19 -17.29 1.71
CA ASN A 39 -0.82 -18.69 1.50
C ASN A 39 -0.18 -19.35 2.73
N MET A 40 0.09 -18.58 3.78
CA MET A 40 0.76 -19.07 4.99
C MET A 40 -0.27 -19.59 5.99
N ASN A 41 0.14 -20.60 6.78
CA ASN A 41 -0.68 -21.08 7.89
C ASN A 41 -0.98 -19.91 8.83
N THR A 42 -2.24 -19.72 9.24
CA THR A 42 -2.69 -18.60 10.10
C THR A 42 -2.38 -17.17 9.59
N GLY A 43 -1.93 -17.01 8.35
CA GLY A 43 -1.62 -15.68 7.78
C GLY A 43 -2.85 -14.77 7.72
N TYR A 44 -4.03 -15.35 7.48
CA TYR A 44 -5.30 -14.63 7.54
C TYR A 44 -5.64 -14.13 8.96
N ASP A 45 -5.32 -14.90 10.00
CA ASP A 45 -5.55 -14.51 11.39
C ASP A 45 -4.76 -13.24 11.75
N TRP A 46 -3.52 -13.14 11.28
CA TRP A 46 -2.70 -11.94 11.46
C TRP A 46 -3.26 -10.73 10.72
N ILE A 47 -3.72 -10.89 9.46
CA ILE A 47 -4.38 -9.80 8.73
C ILE A 47 -5.62 -9.33 9.49
N MET A 48 -6.41 -10.25 10.05
CA MET A 48 -7.61 -9.92 10.82
C MET A 48 -7.29 -9.23 12.16
N ASN A 49 -6.13 -9.48 12.78
CA ASN A 49 -5.70 -8.68 13.93
C ASN A 49 -5.17 -7.30 13.54
N MET A 50 -4.39 -7.23 12.46
CA MET A 50 -3.68 -6.03 12.04
C MET A 50 -4.55 -5.18 11.09
N TYR A 51 -3.96 -4.18 10.42
CA TYR A 51 -4.65 -3.32 9.45
C TYR A 51 -5.87 -2.55 10.00
N VAL A 52 -5.92 -2.33 11.32
CA VAL A 52 -6.96 -1.53 11.99
C VAL A 52 -6.60 -0.05 11.98
N GLN A 53 -5.37 0.27 12.40
CA GLN A 53 -4.90 1.63 12.51
C GLN A 53 -4.66 2.26 11.15
N THR A 54 -4.93 3.56 11.08
CA THR A 54 -4.68 4.38 9.90
C THR A 54 -3.75 5.50 10.27
N TYR A 55 -2.90 5.88 9.33
CA TYR A 55 -2.15 7.11 9.35
C TYR A 55 -2.52 7.93 8.13
N GLY A 56 -2.63 9.22 8.29
CA GLY A 56 -2.78 10.16 7.21
C GLY A 56 -1.82 11.31 7.35
N SER A 57 -1.42 11.86 6.22
CA SER A 57 -0.58 13.05 6.15
C SER A 57 -0.99 13.95 5.00
N TYR A 58 -0.73 15.23 5.18
CA TYR A 58 -0.70 16.20 4.09
C TYR A 58 0.70 16.54 3.68
N PHE A 59 0.89 16.73 2.39
CA PHE A 59 2.00 17.51 1.85
C PHE A 59 1.47 18.88 1.42
N LYS A 60 2.07 19.96 1.92
CA LYS A 60 1.69 21.34 1.58
C LYS A 60 2.75 22.00 0.72
N VAL A 61 2.31 22.74 -0.28
CA VAL A 61 3.15 23.64 -1.07
C VAL A 61 2.59 25.05 -0.92
N GLY A 62 3.30 25.90 -0.17
CA GLY A 62 2.76 27.20 0.26
C GLY A 62 1.55 27.03 1.18
N ASP A 63 0.44 27.66 0.82
CA ASP A 63 -0.77 27.74 1.65
C ASP A 63 -1.85 26.68 1.33
N TYR A 64 -1.59 25.76 0.40
CA TYR A 64 -2.55 24.71 0.03
C TYR A 64 -1.96 23.30 0.22
N VAL A 65 -2.86 22.35 0.45
CA VAL A 65 -2.55 20.91 0.49
C VAL A 65 -2.41 20.43 -0.95
N GLU A 66 -1.22 19.97 -1.31
CA GLU A 66 -0.94 19.38 -2.63
C GLU A 66 -1.39 17.92 -2.67
N GLU A 67 -1.03 17.14 -1.65
CA GLU A 67 -1.33 15.71 -1.56
C GLU A 67 -1.96 15.36 -0.21
N THR A 68 -2.94 14.46 -0.24
CA THR A 68 -3.45 13.80 0.96
C THR A 68 -3.21 12.31 0.86
N LYS A 69 -2.35 11.80 1.73
CA LYS A 69 -2.06 10.38 1.81
C LYS A 69 -2.76 9.78 3.02
N LEU A 70 -3.43 8.65 2.82
CA LEU A 70 -3.93 7.79 3.89
C LEU A 70 -3.36 6.39 3.70
N ASP A 71 -2.96 5.75 4.80
CA ASP A 71 -2.33 4.43 4.79
C ASP A 71 -2.52 3.64 6.09
N HIS A 72 -2.14 2.36 6.10
CA HIS A 72 -2.23 1.50 7.29
C HIS A 72 -1.04 1.69 8.23
N TYR A 73 -1.29 1.91 9.51
CA TYR A 73 -0.20 2.05 10.48
C TYR A 73 0.26 0.68 11.07
N PRO A 74 1.58 0.45 11.29
CA PRO A 74 2.70 1.35 11.07
C PRO A 74 3.07 1.48 9.59
N PHE A 75 2.88 2.68 9.08
CA PHE A 75 3.34 3.16 7.79
C PHE A 75 3.16 4.66 7.85
N ALA A 76 4.22 5.43 7.68
CA ALA A 76 4.05 6.84 7.47
C ALA A 76 5.19 7.34 6.59
N ASN A 77 4.92 7.67 5.34
CA ASN A 77 5.90 8.26 4.43
C ASN A 77 7.10 7.34 4.07
N GLN A 78 7.72 7.55 2.92
CA GLN A 78 8.93 6.82 2.47
C GLN A 78 10.14 7.02 3.41
N ASN A 79 9.97 7.85 4.45
CA ASN A 79 10.99 8.26 5.41
C ASN A 79 10.93 7.48 6.74
N ILE A 80 9.92 6.63 6.94
CA ILE A 80 9.83 5.78 8.14
C ILE A 80 10.35 4.39 7.82
N LYS A 81 11.37 3.98 8.57
CA LYS A 81 12.06 2.70 8.35
C LYS A 81 11.22 1.47 8.70
N ALA A 82 10.17 1.64 9.53
CA ALA A 82 9.31 0.56 9.98
C ALA A 82 7.92 0.62 9.30
N GLY A 83 7.63 -0.36 8.45
CA GLY A 83 6.34 -0.55 7.79
C GLY A 83 5.62 -1.83 8.21
N MET A 84 4.41 -2.05 7.68
CA MET A 84 3.63 -3.28 7.92
C MET A 84 4.40 -4.57 7.63
N THR A 85 5.33 -4.57 6.67
CA THR A 85 6.16 -5.75 6.39
C THR A 85 7.20 -6.02 7.48
N ASP A 86 7.67 -4.98 8.19
CA ASP A 86 8.65 -5.13 9.29
C ASP A 86 8.05 -5.74 10.55
N VAL A 87 6.74 -5.56 10.74
CA VAL A 87 6.00 -6.16 11.86
C VAL A 87 5.27 -7.45 11.45
N CYS A 88 5.46 -7.92 10.21
CA CYS A 88 4.85 -9.14 9.72
C CYS A 88 5.73 -10.36 10.06
N PRO A 89 5.23 -11.33 10.84
CA PRO A 89 6.06 -12.45 11.30
C PRO A 89 6.22 -13.55 10.24
N PHE A 90 5.46 -13.49 9.14
CA PHE A 90 5.46 -14.49 8.07
C PHE A 90 6.48 -14.22 6.96
N VAL A 91 7.15 -13.07 6.98
CA VAL A 91 8.03 -12.65 5.89
C VAL A 91 9.33 -12.11 6.45
N ASN A 92 10.45 -12.69 6.03
CA ASN A 92 11.76 -12.08 6.23
C ASN A 92 11.98 -11.05 5.12
N ARG A 93 12.33 -9.82 5.49
CA ARG A 93 12.67 -8.74 4.56
C ARG A 93 14.15 -8.41 4.66
N TYR A 94 14.80 -8.28 3.50
CA TYR A 94 16.17 -7.80 3.39
C TYR A 94 16.22 -6.63 2.43
N LEU A 95 17.06 -5.65 2.76
CA LEU A 95 17.27 -4.45 1.96
C LEU A 95 18.67 -4.53 1.35
N ILE A 96 18.75 -4.43 0.02
CA ILE A 96 20.01 -4.52 -0.73
C ILE A 96 20.25 -3.19 -1.44
N PRO A 97 21.34 -2.47 -1.14
CA PRO A 97 21.70 -1.24 -1.85
C PRO A 97 21.77 -1.46 -3.37
N ARG A 98 20.99 -0.69 -4.11
CA ARG A 98 20.85 -0.84 -5.56
C ARG A 98 22.17 -0.58 -6.27
N ASP A 99 22.81 0.54 -5.99
CA ASP A 99 23.99 0.96 -6.75
C ASP A 99 25.26 0.29 -6.22
N ASP A 100 25.43 0.21 -4.90
CA ASP A 100 26.63 -0.36 -4.29
C ASP A 100 26.74 -1.90 -4.43
N ILE A 101 25.61 -2.60 -4.50
CA ILE A 101 25.60 -4.07 -4.57
C ILE A 101 25.01 -4.59 -5.88
N ILE A 102 23.81 -4.15 -6.27
CA ILE A 102 23.14 -4.75 -7.44
C ILE A 102 23.86 -4.34 -8.72
N ARG A 103 24.08 -3.04 -8.96
CA ARG A 103 24.76 -2.55 -10.17
C ARG A 103 26.23 -2.97 -10.26
N THR A 104 26.92 -3.14 -9.13
CA THR A 104 28.32 -3.57 -9.11
C THR A 104 28.48 -5.06 -9.37
N LYS A 105 27.57 -5.90 -8.87
CA LYS A 105 27.68 -7.38 -9.00
C LYS A 105 26.98 -7.94 -10.22
N TYR A 106 25.91 -7.31 -10.68
CA TYR A 106 25.08 -7.82 -11.77
C TYR A 106 25.17 -6.89 -12.97
N ARG A 107 25.75 -7.40 -14.06
CA ARG A 107 25.79 -6.69 -15.35
C ARG A 107 24.39 -6.54 -15.95
N VAL A 108 23.52 -7.52 -15.72
CA VAL A 108 22.15 -7.58 -16.23
C VAL A 108 21.23 -7.79 -15.03
N LEU A 109 20.20 -6.93 -14.87
CA LEU A 109 19.28 -7.02 -13.73
C LEU A 109 18.59 -8.39 -13.67
N PHE A 110 18.25 -8.96 -14.83
CA PHE A 110 17.61 -10.26 -14.89
C PHE A 110 18.43 -11.38 -14.21
N ASP A 111 19.77 -11.33 -14.22
CA ASP A 111 20.60 -12.33 -13.56
C ASP A 111 20.35 -12.31 -12.04
N PHE A 112 20.24 -11.11 -11.46
CA PHE A 112 19.84 -10.92 -10.06
C PHE A 112 18.43 -11.47 -9.80
N VAL A 113 17.47 -11.12 -10.66
CA VAL A 113 16.09 -11.59 -10.53
C VAL A 113 16.03 -13.11 -10.55
N LYS A 114 16.66 -13.74 -11.55
CA LYS A 114 16.69 -15.20 -11.68
C LYS A 114 17.33 -15.86 -10.46
N GLU A 115 18.48 -15.37 -9.99
CA GLU A 115 19.15 -15.93 -8.82
C GLU A 115 18.27 -15.90 -7.57
N PHE A 116 17.62 -14.76 -7.29
CA PHE A 116 16.81 -14.60 -6.09
C PHE A 116 15.49 -15.36 -6.16
N ILE A 117 14.80 -15.35 -7.32
CA ILE A 117 13.61 -16.16 -7.55
C ILE A 117 13.94 -17.67 -7.42
N ASP A 118 15.09 -18.12 -7.93
CA ASP A 118 15.53 -19.52 -7.81
C ASP A 118 15.78 -19.96 -6.36
N LYS A 119 16.15 -19.00 -5.51
CA LYS A 119 16.30 -19.15 -4.06
C LYS A 119 15.02 -18.87 -3.26
N GLU A 120 13.86 -18.80 -3.94
CA GLU A 120 12.53 -18.54 -3.35
C GLU A 120 12.38 -17.17 -2.68
N TYR A 121 13.14 -16.17 -3.15
CA TYR A 121 12.93 -14.78 -2.75
C TYR A 121 12.02 -14.08 -3.75
N TYR A 122 11.09 -13.29 -3.23
CA TYR A 122 10.37 -12.29 -4.01
C TYR A 122 11.12 -10.96 -3.98
N ILE A 123 10.87 -10.08 -4.95
CA ILE A 123 11.67 -8.86 -5.14
C ILE A 123 10.73 -7.66 -5.29
N THR A 124 10.98 -6.56 -4.60
CA THR A 124 10.42 -5.24 -4.92
C THR A 124 11.55 -4.31 -5.29
N ILE A 125 11.46 -3.71 -6.46
CA ILE A 125 12.52 -2.89 -7.05
C ILE A 125 11.94 -1.66 -7.74
N THR A 126 12.59 -0.52 -7.58
CA THR A 126 12.22 0.70 -8.31
C THR A 126 12.77 0.66 -9.74
N LEU A 127 11.86 0.82 -10.71
CA LEU A 127 12.12 0.77 -12.14
C LEU A 127 11.47 1.97 -12.83
N ASP A 128 11.97 2.37 -14.00
CA ASP A 128 11.21 3.29 -14.85
C ASP A 128 10.00 2.59 -15.46
N ARG A 129 8.84 2.97 -14.95
CA ARG A 129 7.55 2.41 -15.35
C ARG A 129 7.17 2.79 -16.77
N ILE A 130 7.68 3.89 -17.32
CA ILE A 130 7.39 4.29 -18.70
C ILE A 130 7.99 3.26 -19.68
N SER A 131 9.25 2.90 -19.45
CA SER A 131 9.93 1.83 -20.18
C SER A 131 9.23 0.46 -20.03
N LEU A 132 8.73 0.12 -18.83
CA LEU A 132 8.08 -1.17 -18.57
C LEU A 132 6.74 -1.39 -19.30
N ILE A 133 5.97 -0.32 -19.54
CA ILE A 133 4.69 -0.41 -20.25
C ILE A 133 4.84 -0.27 -21.78
N GLY A 134 6.07 -0.28 -22.30
CA GLY A 134 6.36 -0.20 -23.72
C GLY A 134 6.11 1.18 -24.33
N ILE A 135 5.84 2.20 -23.52
CA ILE A 135 5.90 3.59 -23.98
C ILE A 135 7.38 3.95 -23.98
N ARG A 136 8.08 3.61 -25.06
CA ARG A 136 9.38 4.21 -25.31
C ARG A 136 9.12 5.70 -25.50
N ILE A 137 9.52 6.55 -24.55
CA ILE A 137 9.62 8.00 -24.78
C ILE A 137 10.78 8.21 -25.75
N HIS A 138 10.58 7.81 -26.99
CA HIS A 138 11.33 8.28 -28.16
C HIS A 138 10.40 9.10 -29.05
N THR A 139 9.12 9.27 -28.67
CA THR A 139 8.09 9.92 -29.48
C THR A 139 7.50 11.19 -28.89
N PHE A 140 7.78 11.54 -27.63
CA PHE A 140 7.54 12.90 -27.17
C PHE A 140 8.83 13.68 -27.39
N THR A 141 8.83 14.54 -28.41
CA THR A 141 9.83 15.60 -28.45
C THR A 141 9.73 16.37 -27.13
N LYS A 142 10.85 16.93 -26.68
CA LYS A 142 10.99 17.73 -25.45
C LYS A 142 9.99 18.91 -25.35
N GLU A 143 9.23 19.15 -26.42
CA GLU A 143 8.25 20.21 -26.59
C GLU A 143 6.81 19.79 -26.23
N GLU A 144 6.52 18.47 -26.13
CA GLU A 144 5.15 17.95 -25.89
C GLU A 144 4.90 17.42 -24.47
N TYR A 145 5.96 17.16 -23.69
CA TYR A 145 5.87 16.68 -22.31
C TYR A 145 6.87 17.41 -21.42
N ASP A 146 6.36 18.26 -20.51
CA ASP A 146 7.14 19.06 -19.56
C ASP A 146 7.47 18.27 -18.26
N GLY A 147 7.24 16.95 -18.26
CA GLY A 147 7.52 16.07 -17.14
C GLY A 147 8.90 15.38 -17.24
N PRO A 148 9.37 14.74 -16.15
CA PRO A 148 10.63 14.02 -16.17
C PRO A 148 10.61 12.88 -17.22
N PRO A 149 11.74 12.58 -17.89
CA PRO A 149 11.80 11.57 -18.96
C PRO A 149 11.64 10.12 -18.47
N TYR A 150 11.38 9.92 -17.18
CA TYR A 150 11.22 8.64 -16.49
C TYR A 150 10.14 8.78 -15.40
N PHE A 151 9.42 7.69 -15.13
CA PHE A 151 8.47 7.58 -14.01
C PHE A 151 8.90 6.44 -13.11
N LEU A 152 9.67 6.75 -12.07
CA LEU A 152 10.12 5.77 -11.10
C LEU A 152 8.95 5.19 -10.32
N HIS A 153 8.87 3.87 -10.27
CA HIS A 153 7.86 3.17 -9.50
C HIS A 153 8.38 1.84 -8.99
N ALA A 154 7.97 1.46 -7.77
CA ALA A 154 8.25 0.14 -7.22
C ALA A 154 7.42 -0.93 -7.96
N VAL A 155 8.08 -2.02 -8.35
CA VAL A 155 7.45 -3.16 -9.00
C VAL A 155 7.79 -4.43 -8.23
N ASN A 156 6.79 -5.27 -7.98
CA ASN A 156 6.97 -6.54 -7.26
C ASN A 156 7.14 -7.68 -8.26
N ILE A 157 8.25 -8.40 -8.23
CA ILE A 157 8.59 -9.51 -9.13
C ILE A 157 8.50 -10.82 -8.34
N TYR A 158 7.84 -11.82 -8.93
CA TYR A 158 7.60 -13.12 -8.30
C TYR A 158 7.89 -14.32 -9.21
N GLY A 159 8.37 -14.10 -10.43
CA GLY A 159 8.74 -15.21 -11.32
C GLY A 159 9.36 -14.80 -12.64
N TYR A 160 9.79 -15.80 -13.41
CA TYR A 160 10.24 -15.64 -14.79
C TYR A 160 9.97 -16.89 -15.63
N ASP A 161 10.02 -16.71 -16.95
CA ASP A 161 9.93 -17.76 -17.97
C ASP A 161 10.91 -17.42 -19.12
N LEU A 162 11.98 -18.21 -19.26
CA LEU A 162 13.02 -18.01 -20.26
C LEU A 162 12.57 -18.39 -21.67
N GLU A 163 11.64 -19.34 -21.81
CA GLU A 163 11.12 -19.74 -23.12
C GLU A 163 10.29 -18.61 -23.72
N LYS A 164 9.53 -17.91 -22.87
CA LYS A 164 8.79 -16.70 -23.26
C LYS A 164 9.64 -15.43 -23.26
N GLY A 165 10.79 -15.42 -22.57
CA GLY A 165 11.61 -14.22 -22.38
C GLY A 165 10.95 -13.17 -21.48
N VAL A 166 10.22 -13.58 -20.44
CA VAL A 166 9.44 -12.66 -19.58
C VAL A 166 9.72 -12.85 -18.08
N VAL A 167 9.46 -11.79 -17.32
CA VAL A 167 9.30 -11.79 -15.86
C VAL A 167 7.83 -11.57 -15.49
N TYR A 168 7.43 -12.16 -14.37
CA TYR A 168 6.10 -12.00 -13.80
C TYR A 168 6.16 -11.00 -12.65
N CYS A 169 5.33 -9.96 -12.72
CA CYS A 169 5.29 -8.91 -11.71
C CYS A 169 3.88 -8.42 -11.38
N THR A 170 3.72 -7.78 -10.21
CA THR A 170 2.49 -7.12 -9.78
C THR A 170 2.73 -5.67 -9.39
N ASP A 171 1.80 -4.81 -9.79
CA ASP A 171 1.75 -3.39 -9.45
C ASP A 171 0.36 -2.81 -9.78
N ASN A 172 0.10 -1.57 -9.38
CA ASN A 172 -1.04 -0.76 -9.83
C ASN A 172 -0.83 -0.27 -11.27
N PHE A 173 -0.92 -1.17 -12.26
CA PHE A 173 -0.74 -0.90 -13.69
C PHE A 173 -1.91 -0.15 -14.35
N GLU A 174 -2.58 -0.74 -15.36
CA GLU A 174 -3.52 -0.04 -16.24
C GLU A 174 -4.73 0.50 -15.45
N LYS A 175 -4.98 1.80 -15.61
CA LYS A 175 -6.04 2.54 -14.88
C LYS A 175 -5.87 2.48 -13.36
N GLY A 176 -4.65 2.28 -12.86
CA GLY A 176 -4.32 2.22 -11.44
C GLY A 176 -4.78 0.95 -10.74
N ARG A 177 -5.14 -0.11 -11.49
CA ARG A 177 -5.57 -1.38 -10.92
C ARG A 177 -4.38 -2.24 -10.53
N TYR A 178 -4.38 -2.79 -9.32
CA TYR A 178 -3.40 -3.78 -8.91
C TYR A 178 -3.62 -5.10 -9.65
N ILE A 179 -2.71 -5.46 -10.55
CA ILE A 179 -2.80 -6.67 -11.38
C ILE A 179 -1.44 -7.32 -11.59
N SER A 180 -1.46 -8.58 -12.02
CA SER A 180 -0.27 -9.28 -12.52
C SER A 180 -0.02 -8.98 -14.00
N LYS A 181 1.25 -8.85 -14.39
CA LYS A 181 1.67 -8.60 -15.77
C LYS A 181 2.91 -9.43 -16.11
N GLU A 182 2.99 -9.85 -17.37
CA GLU A 182 4.22 -10.36 -17.98
C GLU A 182 4.98 -9.18 -18.60
N ILE A 183 6.26 -9.02 -18.24
CA ILE A 183 7.15 -7.99 -18.79
C ILE A 183 8.33 -8.67 -19.47
N ARG A 184 8.75 -8.18 -20.64
CA ARG A 184 9.91 -8.74 -21.33
C ARG A 184 11.19 -8.54 -20.52
N ILE A 185 12.06 -9.53 -20.53
CA ILE A 185 13.37 -9.46 -19.85
C ILE A 185 14.19 -8.28 -20.38
N GLU A 186 14.10 -7.98 -21.68
CA GLU A 186 14.80 -6.83 -22.26
C GLU A 186 14.31 -5.50 -21.68
N ASP A 187 12.99 -5.31 -21.55
CA ASP A 187 12.38 -4.09 -21.04
C ASP A 187 12.68 -3.92 -19.54
N LEU A 188 12.69 -5.02 -18.78
CA LEU A 188 13.13 -5.03 -17.38
C LEU A 188 14.56 -4.48 -17.25
N ASN A 189 15.50 -5.04 -18.03
CA ASN A 189 16.90 -4.63 -17.95
C ASN A 189 17.09 -3.15 -18.31
N TYR A 190 16.42 -2.70 -19.38
CA TYR A 190 16.46 -1.31 -19.83
C TYR A 190 15.90 -0.35 -18.76
N SER A 191 14.75 -0.68 -18.17
CA SER A 191 14.10 0.13 -17.12
C SER A 191 14.94 0.31 -15.86
N PHE A 192 15.95 -0.56 -15.67
CA PHE A 192 16.87 -0.49 -14.55
C PHE A 192 18.18 0.22 -14.89
N SER A 193 18.78 -0.03 -16.06
CA SER A 193 20.11 0.50 -16.42
C SER A 193 20.07 2.00 -16.72
N GLU A 194 19.10 2.45 -17.50
CA GLU A 194 19.07 3.79 -18.09
C GLU A 194 18.50 4.87 -17.18
N VAL A 195 18.14 4.53 -15.95
CA VAL A 195 17.55 5.48 -15.01
C VAL A 195 18.59 5.92 -13.98
N PRO A 196 19.18 7.12 -14.13
CA PRO A 196 19.94 7.73 -13.05
C PRO A 196 18.97 8.00 -11.89
N LEU A 197 19.34 7.56 -10.69
CA LEU A 197 18.63 7.98 -9.49
C LEU A 197 19.09 9.41 -9.16
N PRO A 198 18.20 10.42 -9.11
CA PRO A 198 18.57 11.74 -8.61
C PRO A 198 19.21 11.69 -7.22
N ASP A 199 20.16 12.59 -6.95
CA ASP A 199 20.91 12.67 -5.68
C ASP A 199 20.02 12.87 -4.43
N PHE A 200 18.76 13.29 -4.63
CA PHE A 200 17.78 13.60 -3.57
C PHE A 200 16.66 12.55 -3.43
N ILE A 201 16.85 11.36 -3.99
CA ILE A 201 15.88 10.27 -3.90
C ILE A 201 15.76 9.70 -2.49
N SER A 202 14.55 9.27 -2.11
CA SER A 202 14.30 8.65 -0.82
C SER A 202 15.06 7.32 -0.65
N GLU A 203 15.41 6.97 0.60
CA GLU A 203 16.10 5.70 0.95
C GLU A 203 15.37 4.47 0.36
N PHE A 204 14.05 4.58 0.16
CA PHE A 204 13.21 3.59 -0.47
C PHE A 204 13.61 3.26 -1.92
N GLU A 205 13.94 4.24 -2.76
CA GLU A 205 14.22 3.99 -4.19
C GLU A 205 15.70 3.63 -4.43
N GLN A 206 16.57 3.85 -3.45
CA GLN A 206 17.98 3.44 -3.47
C GLN A 206 18.18 1.96 -3.09
N GLN A 207 17.12 1.26 -2.68
CA GLN A 207 17.18 -0.10 -2.15
C GLN A 207 16.30 -1.06 -2.94
N VAL A 208 16.81 -2.27 -3.15
CA VAL A 208 16.02 -3.41 -3.59
C VAL A 208 15.57 -4.17 -2.36
N LYS A 209 14.26 -4.40 -2.23
CA LYS A 209 13.70 -5.21 -1.14
C LYS A 209 13.56 -6.63 -1.63
N VAL A 210 14.08 -7.58 -0.87
CA VAL A 210 13.86 -9.00 -1.14
C VAL A 210 13.15 -9.64 0.05
N TYR A 211 12.19 -10.50 -0.25
CA TYR A 211 11.30 -11.10 0.73
C TYR A 211 11.39 -12.61 0.64
N ARG A 212 11.37 -13.29 1.77
CA ARG A 212 11.19 -14.74 1.81
C ARG A 212 10.12 -15.09 2.81
N ASN A 213 9.18 -15.93 2.39
CA ASN A 213 8.18 -16.47 3.31
C ASN A 213 8.87 -17.29 4.40
N TYR A 214 8.40 -17.13 5.63
CA TYR A 214 8.83 -17.87 6.79
C TYR A 214 7.69 -18.79 7.25
N PRO A 215 7.58 -20.01 6.67
CA PRO A 215 6.41 -20.87 6.81
C PRO A 215 6.28 -21.53 8.19
N TYR A 216 7.29 -21.40 9.05
CA TYR A 216 7.30 -21.93 10.41
C TYR A 216 6.69 -20.97 11.44
N CYS A 217 6.24 -19.79 11.01
CA CYS A 217 5.48 -18.89 11.87
C CYS A 217 4.04 -19.38 12.00
N GLU A 218 3.54 -19.38 13.23
CA GLU A 218 2.11 -19.48 13.54
C GLU A 218 1.68 -18.24 14.30
N TRP A 219 0.57 -17.65 13.88
CA TRP A 219 -0.04 -16.51 14.53
C TRP A 219 -1.36 -16.94 15.16
N LYS A 220 -1.48 -16.79 16.47
CA LYS A 220 -2.77 -16.94 17.14
C LYS A 220 -3.46 -15.60 17.18
N PHE A 221 -4.71 -15.54 16.72
CA PHE A 221 -5.50 -14.33 16.81
C PHE A 221 -5.59 -13.81 18.25
N ASP A 222 -5.21 -12.55 18.46
CA ASP A 222 -5.19 -11.88 19.76
C ASP A 222 -6.33 -10.84 19.85
N LYS A 223 -7.38 -11.21 20.60
CA LYS A 223 -8.53 -10.35 20.85
C LYS A 223 -8.17 -9.09 21.67
N VAL A 224 -7.22 -9.19 22.61
CA VAL A 224 -6.80 -8.07 23.45
C VAL A 224 -6.07 -7.03 22.59
N LEU A 225 -5.17 -7.49 21.72
CA LEU A 225 -4.50 -6.65 20.73
C LEU A 225 -5.53 -5.93 19.84
N LEU A 226 -6.50 -6.65 19.29
CA LEU A 226 -7.54 -6.03 18.45
C LEU A 226 -8.32 -4.94 19.21
N ILE A 227 -8.73 -5.20 20.45
CA ILE A 227 -9.43 -4.20 21.28
C ILE A 227 -8.56 -2.97 21.48
N GLY A 228 -7.26 -3.14 21.73
CA GLY A 228 -6.30 -2.04 21.81
C GLY A 228 -6.29 -1.23 20.51
N LEU A 229 -6.05 -1.89 19.38
CA LEU A 229 -6.01 -1.23 18.07
C LEU A 229 -7.33 -0.52 17.73
N LEU A 230 -8.51 -1.06 18.07
CA LEU A 230 -9.79 -0.40 17.81
C LEU A 230 -10.00 0.83 18.71
N LYS A 231 -9.55 0.77 19.97
CA LYS A 231 -9.55 1.95 20.86
C LYS A 231 -8.65 3.03 20.33
N ASP A 232 -7.46 2.67 19.86
CA ASP A 232 -6.50 3.61 19.27
C ASP A 232 -7.05 4.23 18.00
N TYR A 233 -7.92 3.53 17.28
CA TYR A 233 -8.51 4.05 16.05
C TYR A 233 -9.48 5.17 16.38
N LEU A 234 -10.25 5.00 17.46
CA LEU A 234 -11.18 6.00 17.96
C LEU A 234 -10.48 7.13 18.73
N GLU A 235 -9.39 6.84 19.44
CA GLU A 235 -8.69 7.76 20.34
C GLU A 235 -7.15 7.79 20.11
N PRO A 236 -6.70 8.17 18.90
CA PRO A 236 -5.32 8.00 18.39
C PRO A 236 -4.18 8.68 19.15
N ARG A 237 -4.44 9.50 20.16
CA ARG A 237 -3.40 10.22 20.92
C ARG A 237 -3.27 9.78 22.37
N LYS A 238 -4.22 9.00 22.87
CA LYS A 238 -4.16 8.49 24.24
C LYS A 238 -3.31 7.22 24.37
N ASN A 239 -3.14 6.50 23.26
CA ASN A 239 -2.59 5.14 23.29
C ASN A 239 -1.51 4.85 22.22
N ILE A 240 -1.24 5.78 21.29
CA ILE A 240 -0.15 5.63 20.30
C ILE A 240 1.12 6.25 20.89
N ASP A 241 1.91 5.46 21.62
CA ASP A 241 3.02 6.01 22.41
C ASP A 241 4.40 5.80 21.74
N TYR A 242 4.80 4.58 21.38
CA TYR A 242 6.23 4.36 21.13
C TYR A 242 6.72 4.67 19.71
N LEU A 243 6.17 4.02 18.67
CA LEU A 243 6.67 4.20 17.30
C LEU A 243 6.48 5.64 16.80
N TYR A 244 5.36 6.30 17.13
CA TYR A 244 5.16 7.72 16.81
C TYR A 244 6.32 8.62 17.29
N ASN A 245 6.77 8.41 18.53
CA ASN A 245 7.82 9.21 19.15
C ASN A 245 9.23 8.92 18.59
N PHE A 246 9.50 7.69 18.14
CA PHE A 246 10.80 7.31 17.55
C PHE A 246 10.94 7.64 16.07
N VAL A 247 9.81 7.75 15.41
CA VAL A 247 9.75 7.75 13.96
C VAL A 247 9.49 9.16 13.41
N ILE A 248 8.93 10.04 14.23
CA ILE A 248 9.05 11.49 14.03
C ILE A 248 10.45 11.91 14.52
N THR A 249 11.46 11.77 13.69
CA THR A 249 12.79 12.37 13.88
C THR A 249 13.42 12.61 12.50
N PRO A 250 14.20 13.68 12.22
CA PRO A 250 14.13 15.09 12.57
C PRO A 250 13.82 15.95 11.32
N PHE A 251 13.09 15.44 10.32
CA PHE A 251 12.57 16.29 9.25
C PHE A 251 11.33 17.03 9.79
N LYS A 252 11.59 18.03 10.64
CA LYS A 252 10.68 19.14 10.92
C LYS A 252 10.46 19.96 9.65
N ASP A 253 10.08 19.32 8.55
CA ASP A 253 9.45 20.06 7.48
C ASP A 253 8.07 20.41 8.03
N THR A 254 7.92 21.66 8.46
CA THR A 254 6.76 22.21 9.19
C THR A 254 5.46 22.17 8.37
N THR A 255 5.50 21.57 7.19
CA THR A 255 4.43 21.43 6.20
C THR A 255 3.62 20.14 6.36
N ASN A 256 4.17 19.08 6.97
CA ASN A 256 3.50 17.77 7.12
C ASN A 256 2.71 17.67 8.43
N ILE A 257 1.37 17.69 8.34
CA ILE A 257 0.48 17.42 9.48
C ILE A 257 0.04 15.96 9.40
N GLY A 258 0.45 15.16 10.39
CA GLY A 258 0.04 13.77 10.54
C GLY A 258 -1.22 13.62 11.41
N LYS A 259 -2.17 12.77 11.00
CA LYS A 259 -3.33 12.35 11.81
C LYS A 259 -3.48 10.84 11.78
N PHE A 260 -3.98 10.27 12.86
CA PHE A 260 -4.15 8.82 12.99
C PHE A 260 -5.62 8.45 13.15
N GLY A 261 -5.94 7.19 12.94
CA GLY A 261 -7.27 6.62 13.17
C GLY A 261 -8.40 7.45 12.56
N ILE A 262 -9.46 7.64 13.34
CA ILE A 262 -10.65 8.41 12.95
C ILE A 262 -10.34 9.91 12.68
N GLU A 263 -9.22 10.44 13.19
CA GLU A 263 -8.84 11.82 12.90
C GLU A 263 -8.29 11.97 11.47
N SER A 264 -7.87 10.88 10.81
CA SER A 264 -7.45 10.89 9.41
C SER A 264 -8.55 11.39 8.46
N TYR A 265 -9.83 11.27 8.82
CA TYR A 265 -10.94 11.83 8.03
C TYR A 265 -10.91 13.35 7.93
N ASP A 266 -10.42 14.04 8.96
CA ASP A 266 -10.28 15.51 8.91
C ASP A 266 -9.33 15.94 7.78
N LEU A 267 -8.37 15.07 7.42
CA LEU A 267 -7.49 15.32 6.29
C LEU A 267 -8.24 15.24 4.95
N LEU A 268 -9.28 14.44 4.84
CA LEU A 268 -10.07 14.46 3.61
C LEU A 268 -11.02 15.66 3.58
N VAL A 269 -11.56 16.05 4.74
CA VAL A 269 -12.42 17.23 4.90
C VAL A 269 -11.67 18.50 4.50
N THR A 270 -10.52 18.78 5.11
CA THR A 270 -9.76 20.00 4.81
C THR A 270 -9.29 20.03 3.35
N TYR A 271 -8.88 18.88 2.79
CA TYR A 271 -8.46 18.78 1.38
C TYR A 271 -9.60 19.12 0.41
N LEU A 272 -10.79 18.55 0.62
CA LEU A 272 -11.96 18.84 -0.21
C LEU A 272 -12.46 20.28 -0.02
N GLN A 273 -12.36 20.83 1.19
CA GLN A 273 -12.76 22.20 1.49
C GLN A 273 -11.91 23.22 0.73
N GLU A 274 -10.62 22.96 0.50
CA GLU A 274 -9.76 23.85 -0.29
C GLU A 274 -10.21 24.02 -1.75
N PHE A 275 -10.85 23.00 -2.33
CA PHE A 275 -11.50 23.12 -3.66
C PHE A 275 -12.77 23.97 -3.62
N ILE A 276 -13.51 23.92 -2.52
CA ILE A 276 -14.74 24.70 -2.32
C ILE A 276 -14.39 26.18 -2.09
N ASP A 277 -13.37 26.44 -1.27
CA ASP A 277 -12.91 27.77 -0.89
C ASP A 277 -12.12 28.48 -2.01
N GLY A 278 -11.81 27.77 -3.11
CA GLY A 278 -11.06 28.30 -4.24
C GLY A 278 -9.57 28.47 -3.98
N LYS A 279 -9.06 27.99 -2.83
CA LYS A 279 -7.62 27.88 -2.55
C LYS A 279 -6.94 26.92 -3.52
N ARG A 280 -7.67 25.87 -3.91
CA ARG A 280 -7.35 24.98 -5.02
C ARG A 280 -8.42 25.14 -6.08
N SER A 281 -8.02 25.52 -7.29
CA SER A 281 -8.95 25.73 -8.40
C SER A 281 -8.70 24.72 -9.50
N PHE A 282 -9.77 24.20 -10.11
CA PHE A 282 -9.69 23.43 -11.36
C PHE A 282 -9.23 24.28 -12.56
N LEU A 283 -9.23 25.61 -12.43
CA LEU A 283 -8.98 26.58 -13.51
C LEU A 283 -7.62 27.27 -13.43
N ASN A 284 -6.99 27.36 -12.25
CA ASN A 284 -5.77 28.17 -12.05
C ASN A 284 -4.47 27.34 -11.94
N VAL A 285 -4.57 26.01 -11.93
CA VAL A 285 -3.41 25.11 -11.98
C VAL A 285 -3.69 24.13 -13.10
N LYS A 286 -2.84 24.12 -14.13
CA LYS A 286 -2.99 23.30 -15.35
C LYS A 286 -3.13 21.80 -15.05
N ASP A 287 -2.83 21.38 -13.81
CA ASP A 287 -2.83 19.99 -13.33
C ASP A 287 -3.62 19.78 -12.03
N SER A 288 -4.64 20.61 -11.76
CA SER A 288 -5.52 20.42 -10.60
C SER A 288 -6.40 19.16 -10.75
N PHE A 289 -5.95 18.06 -10.12
CA PHE A 289 -6.72 16.83 -9.95
C PHE A 289 -7.03 16.56 -8.48
N ILE A 290 -8.13 15.83 -8.24
CA ILE A 290 -8.45 15.27 -6.92
C ILE A 290 -7.69 13.96 -6.78
N ASP A 291 -6.84 13.88 -5.75
CA ASP A 291 -6.16 12.64 -5.42
C ASP A 291 -7.17 11.59 -4.91
N LYS A 292 -7.47 10.63 -5.78
CA LYS A 292 -8.39 9.52 -5.50
C LYS A 292 -7.77 8.40 -4.65
N ARG A 293 -6.45 8.38 -4.44
CA ARG A 293 -5.75 7.28 -3.77
C ARG A 293 -6.23 7.11 -2.33
N ALA A 294 -6.38 8.20 -1.58
CA ALA A 294 -6.89 8.16 -0.22
C ALA A 294 -8.33 7.63 -0.11
N PHE A 295 -9.18 7.88 -1.12
CA PHE A 295 -10.54 7.34 -1.18
C PHE A 295 -10.55 5.86 -1.58
N SER A 296 -9.63 5.44 -2.46
CA SER A 296 -9.40 4.02 -2.75
C SER A 296 -8.92 3.28 -1.50
N TYR A 297 -8.07 3.91 -0.69
CA TYR A 297 -7.63 3.37 0.60
C TYR A 297 -8.79 3.20 1.58
N LEU A 298 -9.70 4.19 1.71
CA LEU A 298 -10.86 4.05 2.59
C LEU A 298 -11.70 2.82 2.25
N LYS A 299 -11.90 2.53 0.96
CA LYS A 299 -12.60 1.32 0.50
C LYS A 299 -11.90 0.06 1.02
N ASP A 300 -10.60 -0.05 0.83
CA ASP A 300 -9.81 -1.19 1.27
C ASP A 300 -9.84 -1.37 2.80
N HIS A 301 -9.71 -0.27 3.54
CA HIS A 301 -9.79 -0.29 5.00
C HIS A 301 -11.15 -0.79 5.48
N LYS A 302 -12.25 -0.30 4.88
CA LYS A 302 -13.60 -0.78 5.25
C LYS A 302 -13.84 -2.22 4.83
N ARG A 303 -13.30 -2.67 3.70
CA ARG A 303 -13.33 -4.08 3.30
C ARG A 303 -12.67 -4.97 4.35
N LEU A 304 -11.49 -4.59 4.85
CA LEU A 304 -10.83 -5.33 5.93
C LEU A 304 -11.62 -5.27 7.24
N MET A 305 -12.26 -4.14 7.56
CA MET A 305 -13.15 -4.03 8.72
C MET A 305 -14.34 -4.99 8.62
N ARG A 306 -15.01 -5.08 7.47
CA ARG A 306 -16.09 -6.04 7.25
C ARG A 306 -15.59 -7.48 7.39
N LEU A 307 -14.51 -7.84 6.67
CA LEU A 307 -13.94 -9.19 6.73
C LEU A 307 -13.55 -9.58 8.15
N ARG A 308 -13.08 -8.63 8.95
CA ARG A 308 -12.77 -8.85 10.37
C ARG A 308 -14.01 -9.17 11.19
N VAL A 309 -15.13 -8.47 10.97
CA VAL A 309 -16.39 -8.77 11.66
C VAL A 309 -16.89 -10.18 11.27
N GLU A 310 -16.84 -10.53 9.99
CA GLU A 310 -17.17 -11.89 9.52
C GLU A 310 -16.30 -12.95 10.16
N TYR A 311 -14.99 -12.69 10.24
CA TYR A 311 -14.04 -13.57 10.90
C TYR A 311 -14.37 -13.76 12.38
N LEU A 312 -14.65 -12.67 13.11
CA LEU A 312 -14.99 -12.72 14.53
C LEU A 312 -16.27 -13.51 14.79
N MET A 313 -17.30 -13.34 13.95
CA MET A 313 -18.55 -14.11 14.04
C MET A 313 -18.35 -15.59 13.72
N LYS A 314 -17.58 -15.89 12.66
CA LYS A 314 -17.28 -17.27 12.24
C LYS A 314 -16.53 -18.05 13.31
N ASN A 315 -15.63 -17.38 14.03
CA ASN A 315 -14.84 -17.97 15.11
C ASN A 315 -15.50 -17.79 16.49
N GLU A 316 -16.78 -17.42 16.54
CA GLU A 316 -17.57 -17.31 17.79
C GLU A 316 -16.98 -16.33 18.83
N MET A 317 -16.12 -15.40 18.39
CA MET A 317 -15.50 -14.37 19.23
C MET A 317 -16.45 -13.21 19.52
N ILE A 318 -17.48 -13.04 18.68
CA ILE A 318 -18.68 -12.24 18.90
C ILE A 318 -19.90 -13.04 18.46
N GLU A 319 -21.09 -12.70 18.99
CA GLU A 319 -22.33 -13.34 18.58
C GLU A 319 -22.65 -13.08 17.11
N LYS A 320 -23.30 -14.06 16.47
CA LYS A 320 -23.79 -13.91 15.09
C LYS A 320 -24.91 -12.88 15.07
N ASP A 321 -24.73 -11.86 14.23
CA ASP A 321 -25.66 -10.74 14.08
C ASP A 321 -25.59 -10.23 12.64
N ASP A 322 -26.45 -10.79 11.77
CA ASP A 322 -26.47 -10.45 10.35
C ASP A 322 -26.80 -8.98 10.11
N ASN A 323 -27.61 -8.36 10.98
CA ASN A 323 -27.92 -6.94 10.87
C ASN A 323 -26.67 -6.10 11.14
N PHE A 324 -25.89 -6.44 12.16
CA PHE A 324 -24.62 -5.77 12.44
C PHE A 324 -23.61 -5.96 11.30
N LEU A 325 -23.45 -7.17 10.77
CA LEU A 325 -22.58 -7.42 9.60
C LEU A 325 -23.04 -6.61 8.37
N ASN A 326 -24.33 -6.57 8.09
CA ASN A 326 -24.89 -5.79 6.99
C ASN A 326 -24.56 -4.30 7.11
N GLN A 327 -24.45 -3.74 8.31
CA GLN A 327 -24.02 -2.35 8.47
C GLN A 327 -22.57 -2.11 8.03
N PHE A 328 -21.66 -3.08 8.22
CA PHE A 328 -20.29 -3.00 7.70
C PHE A 328 -20.24 -3.18 6.18
N ILE A 329 -21.07 -4.06 5.62
CA ILE A 329 -21.23 -4.20 4.16
C ILE A 329 -21.70 -2.87 3.55
N GLU A 330 -22.69 -2.22 4.16
CA GLU A 330 -23.16 -0.91 3.70
C GLU A 330 -22.11 0.19 3.85
N LEU A 331 -21.30 0.14 4.93
CA LEU A 331 -20.18 1.07 5.08
C LEU A 331 -19.13 0.88 3.97
N GLU A 332 -18.75 -0.34 3.62
CA GLU A 332 -17.86 -0.62 2.49
C GLU A 332 -18.43 -0.06 1.17
N LYS A 333 -19.72 -0.27 0.90
CA LYS A 333 -20.39 0.31 -0.29
C LYS A 333 -20.38 1.84 -0.29
N LYS A 334 -20.53 2.48 0.88
CA LYS A 334 -20.43 3.95 0.99
C LYS A 334 -19.02 4.45 0.67
N ALA A 335 -17.96 3.70 0.99
CA ALA A 335 -16.60 4.04 0.58
C ALA A 335 -16.45 4.00 -0.96
N ASP A 336 -17.08 3.04 -1.63
CA ASP A 336 -17.17 3.00 -3.10
C ASP A 336 -17.91 4.21 -3.67
N ILE A 337 -19.00 4.65 -3.03
CA ILE A 337 -19.73 5.86 -3.44
C ILE A 337 -18.82 7.09 -3.30
N LEU A 338 -18.08 7.22 -2.20
CA LEU A 338 -17.13 8.32 -1.99
C LEU A 338 -16.07 8.36 -3.10
N LEU A 339 -15.42 7.24 -3.39
CA LEU A 339 -14.43 7.14 -4.46
C LEU A 339 -15.03 7.57 -5.81
N ASN A 340 -16.23 7.10 -6.14
CA ASN A 340 -16.90 7.45 -7.39
C ASN A 340 -17.32 8.92 -7.45
N LEU A 341 -17.72 9.53 -6.33
CA LEU A 341 -18.01 10.96 -6.27
C LEU A 341 -16.73 11.79 -6.49
N CYS A 342 -15.61 11.38 -5.90
CA CYS A 342 -14.30 12.01 -6.14
C CYS A 342 -13.87 11.92 -7.60
N ILE A 343 -14.00 10.75 -8.23
CA ILE A 343 -13.70 10.56 -9.67
C ILE A 343 -14.62 11.44 -10.52
N LYS A 344 -15.93 11.51 -10.21
CA LYS A 344 -16.88 12.38 -10.92
C LYS A 344 -16.55 13.85 -10.74
N ALA A 345 -16.16 14.27 -9.55
CA ALA A 345 -15.76 15.65 -9.27
C ALA A 345 -14.53 16.04 -10.08
N ASP A 346 -13.55 15.14 -10.19
CA ASP A 346 -12.34 15.35 -10.97
C ASP A 346 -12.60 15.37 -12.48
N LEU A 347 -13.38 14.41 -13.01
CA LEU A 347 -13.70 14.34 -14.44
C LEU A 347 -14.59 15.52 -14.90
N ALA A 348 -15.59 15.88 -14.10
CA ALA A 348 -16.51 16.97 -14.42
C ALA A 348 -15.98 18.34 -13.98
N LYS A 349 -14.84 18.40 -13.31
CA LYS A 349 -14.24 19.61 -12.71
C LYS A 349 -15.27 20.45 -11.95
N SER A 350 -16.09 19.77 -11.14
CA SER A 350 -17.32 20.35 -10.59
C SER A 350 -17.29 20.45 -9.08
N LYS A 351 -17.30 21.69 -8.58
CA LYS A 351 -17.45 22.02 -7.15
C LYS A 351 -18.70 21.37 -6.52
N LYS A 352 -19.80 21.25 -7.26
CA LYS A 352 -21.03 20.56 -6.81
C LYS A 352 -20.77 19.11 -6.42
N TYR A 353 -19.92 18.39 -7.15
CA TYR A 353 -19.57 17.01 -6.77
C TYR A 353 -18.61 16.98 -5.58
N VAL A 354 -17.71 17.96 -5.43
CA VAL A 354 -16.87 18.11 -4.22
C VAL A 354 -17.73 18.32 -2.97
N GLU A 355 -18.72 19.22 -3.03
CA GLU A 355 -19.67 19.46 -1.92
C GLU A 355 -20.46 18.20 -1.56
N LYS A 356 -20.89 17.42 -2.57
CA LYS A 356 -21.54 16.13 -2.34
C LYS A 356 -20.61 15.11 -1.69
N THR A 357 -19.35 15.04 -2.12
CA THR A 357 -18.34 14.19 -1.50
C THR A 357 -18.15 14.56 -0.03
N LEU A 358 -18.05 15.85 0.28
CA LEU A 358 -17.84 16.34 1.64
C LEU A 358 -19.00 15.96 2.57
N LEU A 359 -20.24 16.15 2.14
CA LEU A 359 -21.44 15.74 2.89
C LEU A 359 -21.49 14.21 3.09
N ALA A 360 -21.15 13.44 2.06
CA ALA A 360 -21.11 11.99 2.16
C ALA A 360 -20.00 11.51 3.11
N LEU A 361 -18.86 12.19 3.13
CA LEU A 361 -17.71 11.88 3.98
C LEU A 361 -18.03 12.07 5.46
N ASP A 362 -18.76 13.14 5.81
CA ASP A 362 -19.20 13.38 7.19
C ASP A 362 -20.13 12.26 7.69
N ASN A 363 -21.15 11.90 6.91
CA ASN A 363 -22.03 10.78 7.23
C ASN A 363 -21.26 9.45 7.37
N PHE A 364 -20.31 9.22 6.45
CA PHE A 364 -19.46 8.04 6.44
C PHE A 364 -18.61 7.94 7.72
N ARG A 365 -17.93 9.03 8.10
CA ARG A 365 -17.15 9.10 9.35
C ARG A 365 -18.00 8.78 10.57
N ASN A 366 -19.17 9.42 10.69
CA ASN A 366 -20.05 9.24 11.84
C ASN A 366 -20.55 7.79 11.96
N GLN A 367 -20.86 7.15 10.82
CA GLN A 367 -21.26 5.74 10.80
C GLN A 367 -20.09 4.81 11.15
N ASP A 368 -18.91 5.07 10.60
CA ASP A 368 -17.69 4.30 10.89
C ASP A 368 -17.37 4.34 12.39
N GLU A 369 -17.33 5.54 12.98
CA GLU A 369 -17.09 5.70 14.42
C GLU A 369 -18.10 4.92 15.26
N ARG A 370 -19.41 5.05 14.95
CA ARG A 370 -20.47 4.31 15.65
C ARG A 370 -20.27 2.80 15.57
N LEU A 371 -19.98 2.27 14.38
CA LEU A 371 -19.84 0.83 14.17
C LEU A 371 -18.60 0.27 14.86
N ILE A 372 -17.50 1.01 14.90
CA ILE A 372 -16.30 0.60 15.65
C ILE A 372 -16.56 0.61 17.16
N ARG A 373 -17.34 1.57 17.69
CA ARG A 373 -17.76 1.57 19.09
C ARG A 373 -18.63 0.36 19.42
N GLU A 374 -19.62 0.06 18.58
CA GLU A 374 -20.48 -1.12 18.76
C GLU A 374 -19.70 -2.44 18.67
N LEU A 375 -18.72 -2.54 17.74
CA LEU A 375 -17.83 -3.69 17.66
C LEU A 375 -17.01 -3.87 18.95
N LEU A 376 -16.47 -2.78 19.50
CA LEU A 376 -15.74 -2.80 20.76
C LEU A 376 -16.60 -3.31 21.92
N ASP A 377 -17.88 -2.95 21.97
CA ASP A 377 -18.77 -3.38 23.05
C ASP A 377 -19.12 -4.87 22.90
N LYS A 378 -19.46 -5.34 21.70
CA LYS A 378 -19.64 -6.77 21.41
C LYS A 378 -18.40 -7.61 21.76
N LEU A 379 -17.20 -7.07 21.52
CA LEU A 379 -15.94 -7.73 21.90
C LEU A 379 -15.75 -7.81 23.43
N LYS A 380 -16.20 -6.83 24.20
CA LYS A 380 -16.08 -6.85 25.68
C LYS A 380 -17.12 -7.75 26.35
N GLU A 381 -18.33 -7.80 25.80
CA GLU A 381 -19.44 -8.60 26.35
C GLU A 381 -19.16 -10.10 26.28
N ASN A 382 -18.49 -10.53 25.21
CA ASN A 382 -18.15 -11.93 25.04
C ASN A 382 -16.94 -12.32 25.88
N LYS A 383 -17.20 -12.79 27.12
CA LYS A 383 -16.20 -13.33 28.06
C LYS A 383 -15.73 -14.75 27.72
N LYS A 384 -16.25 -15.40 26.67
CA LYS A 384 -15.74 -16.72 26.27
C LYS A 384 -14.37 -16.56 25.61
N MET A 385 -13.33 -16.76 26.40
CA MET A 385 -12.13 -17.55 26.08
C MET A 385 -11.26 -17.71 27.32
#